data_AF-A0A8J8PS11-F1
#
_entry.id   AF-A0A8J8PS11-F1
#
_cell.length_a   1.000
_cell.length_b   1.000
_cell.length_c   1.000
_cell.angle_alpha   90.00
_cell.angle_beta   90.00
_cell.angle_gamma   90.00
#
_symmetry.space_group_name_H-M   'P 1'
#
loop_
_entity.id
_entity.type
_entity.pdbx_description
1 polymer ?
#
loop_
_entity_poly.entity_id
_entity_poly.type
_entity_poly.pdbx_seq_one_letter_code
_entity_poly.pdbx_strand_id
1 'polypeptide(L)'
;MHENFYRILKPTKVGNTEIKNVIKYRDGINITSKSVPRYEYFRGVEGEYVVDFTDYVGVEDLGDKVKVKGGTRWRDIIKYNVELWSNLDFSVAGSVYFNDPIFGFNEFGEIRDKVEVDAIGNQNPYLGKYNGGIIINVYIRKEIREIAHKVKYDTKLENLFDIVRKWYAGGIPPFRDVSIIKKDEEIYLSVSYPKIREGLVKNFINDFNDINKIEYDSLAYKFWYFGYLDFIKFDEIIKKIYESKFSIIRFRKNKIAYSIYSDKPIVGLEKSLDYSTLENENLFKGCILCGNCITVCPYGKQNNDIFYTPLGFYSFSYFNQVGDIANCHLCGLCEEVCPMKLDITSELRKNSSLREINPNYIISVIKPKSSVLVITPISEGFYDLIIKSIIYLVRKGKKIGIIYLPYNFSKIVKNEINLKELEGVKEIYVISPEEYFYLKKLLAKNIVDIYNIQTLILEELNINIDDVHVPCLLRSDVKTNKIVCSNAFLNLLNGKDNINKEIKNKITLCPLTGKELGIPTPLDILNYNSDHNIANKILDRIKQSINDVGDVLEDINWYSGIDNMIYENLYSSIVNSVIKDESFENLITFYFFAQKLDNIDENLKKIIVSEIEKIIFS
;
A
#
# COMPACT_ATOMS: atom_id res chain seq x y z
N MET A 1 -13.95 15.73 12.44
CA MET A 1 -13.70 14.68 11.41
C MET A 1 -13.36 13.35 12.08
N HIS A 2 -12.28 13.25 12.86
CA HIS A 2 -11.81 11.98 13.46
C HIS A 2 -12.83 11.31 14.39
N GLU A 3 -13.62 12.09 15.13
CA GLU A 3 -14.72 11.59 15.98
C GLU A 3 -15.78 10.80 15.20
N ASN A 4 -16.07 11.17 13.95
CA ASN A 4 -17.06 10.46 13.12
C ASN A 4 -16.63 9.02 12.81
N PHE A 5 -15.32 8.75 12.74
CA PHE A 5 -14.82 7.39 12.56
C PHE A 5 -15.25 6.47 13.72
N TYR A 6 -15.19 6.97 14.96
CA TYR A 6 -15.53 6.17 16.13
C TYR A 6 -17.03 5.91 16.30
N ARG A 7 -17.87 6.64 15.54
CA ARG A 7 -19.30 6.32 15.40
C ARG A 7 -19.52 5.05 14.57
N ILE A 8 -18.58 4.62 13.74
CA ILE A 8 -18.74 3.42 12.91
C ILE A 8 -18.68 2.19 13.80
N LEU A 9 -19.82 1.55 14.06
CA LEU A 9 -19.89 0.41 14.98
C LEU A 9 -19.54 -0.92 14.30
N LYS A 10 -19.84 -1.04 13.00
CA LYS A 10 -19.53 -2.20 12.14
C LYS A 10 -19.69 -1.79 10.66
N PRO A 11 -19.26 -2.61 9.68
CA PRO A 11 -19.32 -2.23 8.26
C PRO A 11 -20.72 -1.89 7.72
N THR A 12 -21.76 -2.27 8.45
CA THR A 12 -23.16 -2.11 8.09
C THR A 12 -23.93 -1.15 9.01
N LYS A 13 -23.29 -0.56 10.03
CA LYS A 13 -23.96 0.32 11.00
C LYS A 13 -23.05 1.42 11.54
N VAL A 14 -23.57 2.64 11.50
CA VAL A 14 -23.03 3.82 12.19
C VAL A 14 -23.94 4.13 13.38
N GLY A 15 -23.35 4.41 14.54
CA GLY A 15 -24.04 4.78 15.77
C GLY A 15 -24.67 6.17 15.69
N ASN A 16 -25.72 6.36 16.48
CA ASN A 16 -26.49 7.61 16.51
C ASN A 16 -25.91 8.59 17.54
N THR A 17 -25.15 8.08 18.51
CA THR A 17 -24.50 8.89 19.55
C THR A 17 -23.34 9.70 18.96
N GLU A 18 -23.32 10.99 19.31
CA GLU A 18 -22.21 11.88 18.99
C GLU A 18 -21.02 11.62 19.93
N ILE A 19 -19.82 11.55 19.37
CA ILE A 19 -18.60 11.32 20.13
C ILE A 19 -18.10 12.66 20.65
N LYS A 20 -18.06 12.81 21.98
CA LYS A 20 -17.57 14.02 22.66
C LYS A 20 -16.07 13.99 22.90
N ASN A 21 -15.49 12.79 23.04
CA ASN A 21 -14.06 12.64 23.28
C ASN A 21 -13.56 11.26 22.86
N VAL A 22 -12.33 11.23 22.34
CA VAL A 22 -11.60 9.99 22.03
C VAL A 22 -10.27 10.03 22.76
N ILE A 23 -10.03 9.02 23.61
CA ILE A 23 -8.82 8.89 24.41
C ILE A 23 -8.00 7.74 23.82
N LYS A 24 -6.87 8.03 23.18
CA LYS A 24 -5.90 6.99 22.81
C LYS A 24 -5.28 6.40 24.06
N TYR A 25 -5.51 5.12 24.33
CA TYR A 25 -5.07 4.50 25.57
C TYR A 25 -3.55 4.33 25.63
N ARG A 26 -3.00 4.64 26.81
CA ARG A 26 -1.64 4.34 27.26
C ARG A 26 -1.69 4.07 28.76
N ASP A 27 -0.71 3.33 29.25
CA ASP A 27 -0.63 3.00 30.68
C ASP A 27 -0.62 4.30 31.52
N GLY A 28 -1.42 4.34 32.60
CA GLY A 28 -1.56 5.50 33.48
C GLY A 28 -2.61 6.54 33.09
N ILE A 29 -3.30 6.38 31.96
CA ILE A 29 -4.43 7.25 31.57
C ILE A 29 -5.68 6.91 32.41
N ASN A 30 -6.35 7.94 32.92
CA ASN A 30 -7.60 7.79 33.66
C ASN A 30 -8.79 7.54 32.71
N ILE A 31 -9.57 6.48 32.97
CA ILE A 31 -10.75 6.11 32.19
C ILE A 31 -12.02 6.47 32.98
N THR A 32 -12.93 7.22 32.36
CA THR A 32 -14.20 7.59 32.99
C THR A 32 -15.20 6.42 32.95
N SER A 33 -16.14 6.35 33.90
CA SER A 33 -17.16 5.29 33.93
C SER A 33 -18.14 5.29 32.74
N LYS A 34 -18.21 6.39 31.98
CA LYS A 34 -19.04 6.52 30.78
C LYS A 34 -18.30 6.12 29.50
N SER A 35 -17.05 5.67 29.62
CA SER A 35 -16.22 5.32 28.48
C SER A 35 -16.61 3.95 27.90
N VAL A 36 -16.49 3.83 26.58
CA VAL A 36 -16.63 2.56 25.85
C VAL A 36 -15.33 2.23 25.10
N PRO A 37 -14.96 0.95 24.98
CA PRO A 37 -13.71 0.56 24.35
C PRO A 37 -13.82 0.47 22.82
N ARG A 38 -12.69 0.74 22.14
CA ARG A 38 -12.46 0.41 20.73
C ARG A 38 -11.18 -0.41 20.61
N TYR A 39 -11.30 -1.72 20.40
CA TYR A 39 -10.13 -2.61 20.27
C TYR A 39 -9.69 -2.81 18.81
N GLU A 40 -10.62 -2.77 17.85
CA GLU A 40 -10.32 -2.88 16.42
C GLU A 40 -11.06 -1.83 15.58
N TYR A 41 -10.70 -1.69 14.30
CA TYR A 41 -11.31 -0.72 13.39
C TYR A 41 -12.69 -1.12 12.85
N PHE A 42 -13.01 -2.41 12.79
CA PHE A 42 -14.22 -2.91 12.13
C PHE A 42 -15.38 -3.20 13.08
N ARG A 43 -15.17 -3.15 14.40
CA ARG A 43 -16.26 -3.30 15.38
C ARG A 43 -16.04 -2.41 16.60
N GLY A 44 -17.12 -1.86 17.14
CA GLY A 44 -17.07 -0.99 18.32
C GLY A 44 -18.41 -0.90 19.04
N VAL A 45 -18.40 -0.13 20.13
CA VAL A 45 -19.56 0.05 21.02
C VAL A 45 -19.99 1.51 20.95
N GLU A 46 -21.29 1.74 20.99
CA GLU A 46 -21.86 3.08 20.97
C GLU A 46 -21.65 3.78 22.33
N GLY A 47 -21.13 5.01 22.30
CA GLY A 47 -20.92 5.82 23.51
C GLY A 47 -20.30 7.18 23.22
N GLU A 48 -20.47 8.14 24.12
CA GLU A 48 -19.98 9.52 23.94
C GLU A 48 -18.46 9.65 24.17
N TYR A 49 -17.88 8.78 24.99
CA TYR A 49 -16.46 8.79 25.36
C TYR A 49 -15.84 7.48 24.91
N VAL A 50 -14.92 7.52 23.95
CA VAL A 50 -14.32 6.31 23.40
C VAL A 50 -12.87 6.19 23.85
N VAL A 51 -12.49 5.03 24.35
CA VAL A 51 -11.10 4.71 24.65
C VAL A 51 -10.57 3.81 23.55
N ASP A 52 -9.62 4.33 22.79
CA ASP A 52 -9.03 3.67 21.62
C ASP A 52 -7.80 2.84 22.03
N PHE A 53 -7.93 1.52 21.89
CA PHE A 53 -6.91 0.51 22.15
C PHE A 53 -6.25 -0.01 20.87
N THR A 54 -6.61 0.49 19.68
CA THR A 54 -6.13 -0.06 18.40
C THR A 54 -4.60 -0.05 18.28
N ASP A 55 -3.95 0.98 18.87
CA ASP A 55 -2.48 1.10 18.94
C ASP A 55 -1.88 0.46 20.22
N TYR A 56 -2.69 0.02 21.19
CA TYR A 56 -2.23 -0.60 22.45
C TYR A 56 -2.01 -2.10 22.26
N VAL A 57 -0.92 -2.44 21.56
CA VAL A 57 -0.53 -3.80 21.19
C VAL A 57 0.73 -4.27 21.92
N GLY A 58 0.83 -5.57 22.17
CA GLY A 58 2.00 -6.20 22.79
C GLY A 58 1.66 -7.47 23.57
N VAL A 59 2.69 -8.31 23.74
CA VAL A 59 2.60 -9.59 24.45
C VAL A 59 3.76 -9.68 25.42
N GLU A 60 3.46 -10.04 26.66
CA GLU A 60 4.43 -10.36 27.70
C GLU A 60 4.29 -11.85 28.05
N ASP A 61 5.39 -12.59 27.92
CA ASP A 61 5.45 -14.01 28.25
C ASP A 61 5.73 -14.18 29.76
N LEU A 62 4.79 -14.78 30.48
CA LEU A 62 4.87 -15.02 31.92
C LEU A 62 5.26 -16.46 32.28
N GLY A 63 5.70 -17.25 31.30
CA GLY A 63 6.00 -18.68 31.49
C GLY A 63 4.81 -19.56 31.11
N ASP A 64 3.90 -19.84 32.06
CA ASP A 64 2.73 -20.70 31.87
C ASP A 64 1.52 -19.98 31.22
N LYS A 65 1.54 -18.64 31.26
CA LYS A 65 0.55 -17.75 30.66
C LYS A 65 1.23 -16.70 29.78
N VAL A 66 0.44 -16.05 28.93
CA VAL A 66 0.80 -14.82 28.25
C VAL A 66 -0.13 -13.70 28.71
N LYS A 67 0.44 -12.53 28.99
CA LYS A 67 -0.32 -11.29 29.18
C LYS A 67 -0.37 -10.54 27.85
N VAL A 68 -1.57 -10.21 27.42
CA VAL A 68 -1.84 -9.66 26.08
C VAL A 68 -2.51 -8.31 26.24
N LYS A 69 -1.94 -7.27 25.62
CA LYS A 69 -2.51 -5.92 25.60
C LYS A 69 -3.77 -5.87 24.74
N GLY A 70 -4.73 -5.01 25.11
CA GLY A 70 -6.08 -4.99 24.57
C GLY A 70 -6.23 -4.95 23.03
N GLY A 71 -5.38 -4.21 22.32
CA GLY A 71 -5.43 -4.11 20.85
C GLY A 71 -4.78 -5.28 20.10
N THR A 72 -4.10 -6.20 20.79
CA THR A 72 -3.29 -7.25 20.15
C THR A 72 -4.18 -8.30 19.50
N ARG A 73 -3.89 -8.68 18.24
CA ARG A 73 -4.68 -9.64 17.46
C ARG A 73 -4.33 -11.10 17.79
N TRP A 74 -5.27 -12.02 17.59
CA TRP A 74 -5.04 -13.47 17.76
C TRP A 74 -3.87 -13.99 16.92
N ARG A 75 -3.72 -13.50 15.69
CA ARG A 75 -2.60 -13.86 14.79
C ARG A 75 -1.23 -13.62 15.41
N ASP A 76 -1.09 -12.60 16.26
CA ASP A 76 0.18 -12.22 16.87
C ASP A 76 0.52 -13.09 18.09
N ILE A 77 -0.47 -13.79 18.66
CA ILE A 77 -0.31 -14.56 19.89
C ILE A 77 -0.32 -16.08 19.71
N ILE A 78 -0.81 -16.61 18.58
CA ILE A 78 -0.87 -18.06 18.34
C ILE A 78 0.52 -18.72 18.42
N LYS A 79 1.59 -18.00 18.05
CA LYS A 79 2.97 -18.48 18.17
C LYS A 79 3.41 -18.82 19.60
N TYR A 80 2.71 -18.35 20.62
CA TYR A 80 2.98 -18.67 22.03
C TYR A 80 2.26 -19.94 22.52
N ASN A 81 1.65 -20.70 21.61
CA ASN A 81 0.94 -21.95 21.89
C ASN A 81 -0.20 -21.77 22.91
N VAL A 82 -1.06 -20.78 22.72
CA VAL A 82 -2.20 -20.50 23.60
C VAL A 82 -3.26 -21.61 23.54
N GLU A 83 -3.90 -21.92 24.67
CA GLU A 83 -4.83 -23.06 24.75
C GLU A 83 -6.17 -22.88 24.00
N LEU A 84 -6.50 -21.64 23.66
CA LEU A 84 -7.72 -21.25 22.94
C LEU A 84 -7.44 -20.03 22.05
N TRP A 85 -8.26 -19.83 21.02
CA TRP A 85 -8.21 -18.64 20.16
C TRP A 85 -9.54 -18.41 19.44
N SER A 86 -9.73 -17.20 18.90
CA SER A 86 -10.84 -16.83 18.02
C SER A 86 -10.33 -16.48 16.62
N ASN A 87 -11.12 -15.70 15.85
CA ASN A 87 -10.74 -15.18 14.55
C ASN A 87 -9.38 -14.44 14.60
N LEU A 88 -8.51 -14.76 13.66
CA LEU A 88 -7.12 -14.27 13.64
C LEU A 88 -6.98 -12.75 13.57
N ASP A 89 -7.95 -12.07 12.97
CA ASP A 89 -7.93 -10.63 12.76
C ASP A 89 -8.56 -9.85 13.92
N PHE A 90 -9.17 -10.56 14.86
CA PHE A 90 -9.77 -9.99 16.05
C PHE A 90 -8.72 -9.79 17.13
N SER A 91 -8.86 -8.70 17.87
CA SER A 91 -8.14 -8.45 19.12
C SER A 91 -8.58 -9.42 20.20
N VAL A 92 -7.65 -9.80 21.07
CA VAL A 92 -7.92 -10.71 22.17
C VAL A 92 -8.91 -10.12 23.17
N ALA A 93 -8.73 -8.86 23.57
CA ALA A 93 -9.66 -8.20 24.48
C ALA A 93 -11.03 -7.97 23.84
N GLY A 94 -11.07 -7.61 22.54
CA GLY A 94 -12.32 -7.54 21.78
C GLY A 94 -13.06 -8.88 21.80
N SER A 95 -12.35 -10.00 21.63
CA SER A 95 -12.97 -11.32 21.70
C SER A 95 -13.55 -11.67 23.07
N VAL A 96 -12.90 -11.26 24.15
CA VAL A 96 -13.45 -11.44 25.50
C VAL A 96 -14.65 -10.54 25.73
N TYR A 97 -14.55 -9.27 25.34
CA TYR A 97 -15.58 -8.25 25.52
C TYR A 97 -16.87 -8.58 24.76
N PHE A 98 -16.75 -8.96 23.48
CA PHE A 98 -17.86 -9.32 22.61
C PHE A 98 -18.27 -10.80 22.70
N ASN A 99 -17.56 -11.58 23.51
CA ASN A 99 -17.80 -12.99 23.75
C ASN A 99 -17.77 -13.84 22.47
N ASP A 100 -16.70 -13.70 21.69
CA ASP A 100 -16.57 -14.36 20.38
C ASP A 100 -16.53 -15.90 20.51
N PRO A 101 -17.04 -16.64 19.49
CA PRO A 101 -16.78 -18.06 19.35
C PRO A 101 -15.28 -18.38 19.35
N ILE A 102 -14.88 -19.46 20.03
CA ILE A 102 -13.47 -19.85 20.17
C ILE A 102 -13.21 -21.31 19.80
N PHE A 103 -12.02 -21.59 19.29
CA PHE A 103 -11.44 -22.93 19.39
C PHE A 103 -11.34 -23.36 20.85
N GLY A 104 -11.70 -24.61 21.12
CA GLY A 104 -11.73 -25.16 22.48
C GLY A 104 -13.09 -25.02 23.15
N PHE A 105 -14.13 -24.65 22.40
CA PHE A 105 -15.48 -24.39 22.93
C PHE A 105 -16.06 -25.60 23.67
N ASN A 106 -15.79 -26.82 23.20
CA ASN A 106 -16.26 -28.04 23.87
C ASN A 106 -15.74 -28.12 25.31
N GLU A 107 -14.46 -27.86 25.53
CA GLU A 107 -13.84 -27.95 26.86
C GLU A 107 -14.09 -26.68 27.68
N PHE A 108 -13.84 -25.52 27.10
CA PHE A 108 -13.77 -24.26 27.86
C PHE A 108 -15.09 -23.48 27.88
N GLY A 109 -15.92 -23.64 26.87
CA GLY A 109 -17.17 -22.91 26.74
C GLY A 109 -16.88 -21.51 26.22
N GLU A 110 -17.59 -20.51 26.75
CA GLU A 110 -17.41 -19.13 26.35
C GLU A 110 -16.05 -18.58 26.79
N ILE A 111 -15.43 -17.76 25.94
CA ILE A 111 -14.09 -17.23 26.20
C ILE A 111 -13.97 -16.49 27.53
N ARG A 112 -14.99 -15.70 27.89
CA ARG A 112 -15.06 -14.93 29.14
C ARG A 112 -15.01 -15.79 30.40
N ASP A 113 -15.37 -17.07 30.30
CA ASP A 113 -15.35 -18.00 31.42
C ASP A 113 -13.97 -18.61 31.67
N LYS A 114 -13.07 -18.51 30.68
CA LYS A 114 -11.81 -19.24 30.66
C LYS A 114 -10.58 -18.37 30.89
N VAL A 115 -10.63 -17.10 30.47
CA VAL A 115 -9.50 -16.17 30.63
C VAL A 115 -9.62 -15.32 31.89
N GLU A 116 -8.49 -14.81 32.35
CA GLU A 116 -8.44 -13.74 33.35
C GLU A 116 -8.18 -12.40 32.64
N VAL A 117 -8.66 -11.31 33.21
CA VAL A 117 -8.47 -9.96 32.66
C VAL A 117 -8.01 -8.99 33.74
N ASP A 118 -7.25 -8.00 33.32
CA ASP A 118 -7.08 -6.72 34.01
C ASP A 118 -8.01 -5.72 33.33
N ALA A 119 -8.99 -5.21 34.06
CA ALA A 119 -10.07 -4.41 33.51
C ALA A 119 -10.53 -3.31 34.48
N ILE A 120 -11.20 -2.29 33.95
CA ILE A 120 -11.77 -1.18 34.73
C ILE A 120 -13.28 -1.32 34.71
N GLY A 121 -13.86 -1.67 35.87
CA GLY A 121 -15.29 -1.79 36.08
C GLY A 121 -15.75 -0.81 37.16
N ASN A 122 -16.80 -0.01 36.90
CA ASN A 122 -17.30 0.99 37.85
C ASN A 122 -16.20 1.90 38.44
N GLN A 123 -15.24 2.33 37.60
CA GLN A 123 -14.06 3.15 37.94
C GLN A 123 -12.98 2.47 38.78
N ASN A 124 -13.14 1.20 39.14
CA ASN A 124 -12.13 0.47 39.90
C ASN A 124 -11.40 -0.53 38.99
N PRO A 125 -10.05 -0.54 39.00
CA PRO A 125 -9.31 -1.62 38.36
C PRO A 125 -9.56 -2.93 39.11
N TYR A 126 -9.69 -4.02 38.37
CA TYR A 126 -9.81 -5.36 38.93
C TYR A 126 -9.04 -6.37 38.08
N LEU A 127 -8.55 -7.41 38.76
CA LEU A 127 -7.91 -8.57 38.15
C LEU A 127 -8.74 -9.81 38.45
N GLY A 128 -9.09 -10.58 37.42
CA GLY A 128 -9.78 -11.86 37.59
C GLY A 128 -10.71 -12.21 36.44
N LYS A 129 -11.79 -12.94 36.74
CA LYS A 129 -12.79 -13.28 35.73
C LYS A 129 -13.49 -12.01 35.23
N TYR A 130 -13.65 -11.88 33.92
CA TYR A 130 -14.32 -10.73 33.33
C TYR A 130 -15.78 -10.64 33.80
N ASN A 131 -16.14 -9.51 34.42
CA ASN A 131 -17.48 -9.25 34.94
C ASN A 131 -18.08 -7.93 34.40
N GLY A 132 -17.49 -7.37 33.34
CA GLY A 132 -17.91 -6.12 32.68
C GLY A 132 -16.83 -5.03 32.72
N GLY A 133 -17.08 -3.93 32.01
CA GLY A 133 -16.16 -2.78 31.94
C GLY A 133 -15.18 -2.84 30.77
N ILE A 134 -14.11 -2.06 30.85
CA ILE A 134 -13.09 -1.94 29.79
C ILE A 134 -11.91 -2.84 30.12
N ILE A 135 -11.57 -3.75 29.21
CA ILE A 135 -10.47 -4.70 29.36
C ILE A 135 -9.17 -4.02 28.91
N ILE A 136 -8.17 -3.97 29.79
CA ILE A 136 -6.85 -3.43 29.48
C ILE A 136 -5.92 -4.55 28.99
N ASN A 137 -5.86 -5.65 29.74
CA ASN A 137 -5.04 -6.81 29.42
C ASN A 137 -5.84 -8.12 29.59
N VAL A 138 -5.49 -9.12 28.80
CA VAL A 138 -6.02 -10.49 28.91
C VAL A 138 -4.88 -11.45 29.23
N TYR A 139 -5.13 -12.38 30.15
CA TYR A 139 -4.19 -13.43 30.53
C TYR A 139 -4.70 -14.78 30.02
N ILE A 140 -3.92 -15.40 29.15
CA ILE A 140 -4.27 -16.69 28.51
C ILE A 140 -3.22 -17.73 28.87
N ARG A 141 -3.63 -18.93 29.28
CA ARG A 141 -2.68 -20.02 29.53
C ARG A 141 -2.15 -20.59 28.22
N LYS A 142 -0.92 -21.07 28.29
CA LYS A 142 -0.32 -21.84 27.22
C LYS A 142 -0.73 -23.30 27.32
N GLU A 143 -0.89 -23.93 26.17
CA GLU A 143 -1.02 -25.37 26.07
C GLU A 143 0.38 -25.97 26.07
N ILE A 144 0.67 -26.82 27.05
CA ILE A 144 1.95 -27.52 27.15
C ILE A 144 1.87 -28.93 26.56
N ARG A 145 0.65 -29.44 26.36
CA ARG A 145 0.40 -30.77 25.83
C ARG A 145 0.32 -30.70 24.32
N GLU A 146 0.85 -31.72 23.66
CA GLU A 146 0.65 -31.87 22.23
C GLU A 146 -0.84 -32.09 21.92
N ILE A 147 -1.40 -31.31 20.99
CA ILE A 147 -2.78 -31.44 20.53
C ILE A 147 -2.79 -32.25 19.23
N ALA A 148 -3.61 -33.30 19.20
CA ALA A 148 -3.94 -34.02 17.97
C ALA A 148 -5.16 -33.37 17.29
N HIS A 149 -5.14 -33.37 15.96
CA HIS A 149 -6.20 -32.88 15.11
C HIS A 149 -6.61 -33.97 14.13
N LYS A 150 -7.91 -34.27 14.10
CA LYS A 150 -8.49 -35.35 13.29
C LYS A 150 -9.69 -34.83 12.52
N VAL A 151 -9.89 -35.28 11.29
CA VAL A 151 -11.05 -34.89 10.45
C VAL A 151 -11.77 -36.08 9.84
N LYS A 152 -13.09 -35.91 9.63
CA LYS A 152 -13.93 -36.81 8.83
C LYS A 152 -14.71 -36.00 7.81
N TYR A 153 -14.49 -36.30 6.53
CA TYR A 153 -15.19 -35.66 5.42
C TYR A 153 -16.56 -36.31 5.16
N ASP A 154 -17.51 -35.50 4.71
CA ASP A 154 -18.81 -35.96 4.22
C ASP A 154 -19.31 -35.02 3.11
N THR A 155 -20.36 -35.42 2.41
CA THR A 155 -21.07 -34.58 1.43
C THR A 155 -22.26 -33.84 2.05
N LYS A 156 -22.71 -34.23 3.25
CA LYS A 156 -23.86 -33.64 3.95
C LYS A 156 -23.53 -33.26 5.39
N LEU A 157 -23.89 -32.03 5.77
CA LEU A 157 -23.77 -31.53 7.15
C LEU A 157 -24.58 -32.37 8.14
N GLU A 158 -25.74 -32.85 7.71
CA GLU A 158 -26.68 -33.64 8.49
C GLU A 158 -26.04 -34.94 9.00
N ASN A 159 -25.29 -35.63 8.13
CA ASN A 159 -24.58 -36.86 8.48
C ASN A 159 -23.54 -36.61 9.57
N LEU A 160 -22.78 -35.52 9.45
CA LEU A 160 -21.78 -35.14 10.44
C LEU A 160 -22.43 -34.71 11.75
N PHE A 161 -23.53 -33.95 11.68
CA PHE A 161 -24.27 -33.54 12.87
C PHE A 161 -24.88 -34.72 13.61
N ASP A 162 -25.34 -35.76 12.90
CA ASP A 162 -25.81 -37.00 13.51
C ASP A 162 -24.74 -37.70 14.35
N ILE A 163 -23.48 -37.67 13.89
CA ILE A 163 -22.33 -38.17 14.66
C ILE A 163 -22.17 -37.35 15.93
N VAL A 164 -22.12 -36.02 15.80
CA VAL A 164 -21.95 -35.08 16.92
C VAL A 164 -23.08 -35.27 17.95
N ARG A 165 -24.34 -35.34 17.50
CA ARG A 165 -25.53 -35.55 18.32
C ARG A 165 -25.45 -36.84 19.12
N LYS A 166 -25.00 -37.94 18.52
CA LYS A 166 -24.78 -39.22 19.23
C LYS A 166 -23.73 -39.10 20.33
N TRP A 167 -22.63 -38.38 20.08
CA TRP A 167 -21.59 -38.18 21.08
C TRP A 167 -22.08 -37.40 22.30
N TYR A 168 -22.84 -36.32 22.06
CA TYR A 168 -23.34 -35.47 23.15
C TYR A 168 -24.52 -36.07 23.93
N ALA A 169 -25.18 -37.12 23.42
CA ALA A 169 -26.22 -37.85 24.14
C ALA A 169 -25.69 -38.47 25.45
N GLY A 170 -24.43 -38.90 25.47
CA GLY A 170 -23.77 -39.51 26.64
C GLY A 170 -23.08 -38.51 27.59
N GLY A 171 -23.02 -37.22 27.26
CA GLY A 171 -22.27 -36.22 28.03
C GLY A 171 -21.38 -35.35 27.15
N ILE A 172 -20.43 -34.63 27.77
CA ILE A 172 -19.41 -33.87 27.02
C ILE A 172 -18.31 -34.86 26.62
N PRO A 173 -18.07 -35.10 25.32
CA PRO A 173 -17.00 -35.98 24.88
C PRO A 173 -15.62 -35.39 25.22
N PRO A 174 -14.57 -36.22 25.42
CA PRO A 174 -13.27 -35.79 25.96
C PRO A 174 -12.38 -35.00 24.96
N PHE A 175 -12.99 -34.27 24.04
CA PHE A 175 -12.32 -33.40 23.07
C PHE A 175 -12.03 -32.01 23.65
N ARG A 176 -11.00 -31.34 23.12
CA ARG A 176 -10.79 -29.89 23.28
C ARG A 176 -11.83 -29.12 22.48
N ASP A 177 -11.97 -29.49 21.21
CA ASP A 177 -12.85 -28.85 20.24
C ASP A 177 -13.55 -29.89 19.37
N VAL A 178 -14.81 -29.65 19.06
CA VAL A 178 -15.62 -30.44 18.12
C VAL A 178 -16.30 -29.43 17.21
N SER A 179 -15.96 -29.47 15.92
CA SER A 179 -16.38 -28.44 14.97
C SER A 179 -16.75 -29.03 13.63
N ILE A 180 -17.91 -28.66 13.09
CA ILE A 180 -18.23 -28.89 11.68
C ILE A 180 -17.76 -27.66 10.90
N ILE A 181 -16.96 -27.90 9.87
CA ILE A 181 -16.40 -26.88 9.00
C ILE A 181 -16.93 -27.10 7.59
N LYS A 182 -17.41 -26.00 6.99
CA LYS A 182 -17.77 -25.92 5.58
C LYS A 182 -16.84 -24.89 4.95
N LYS A 183 -16.12 -25.27 3.91
CA LYS A 183 -15.25 -24.37 3.15
C LYS A 183 -15.40 -24.67 1.67
N ASP A 184 -15.93 -23.71 0.92
CA ASP A 184 -16.28 -23.89 -0.48
C ASP A 184 -17.20 -25.11 -0.68
N GLU A 185 -16.75 -26.18 -1.33
CA GLU A 185 -17.53 -27.42 -1.51
C GLU A 185 -17.22 -28.50 -0.47
N GLU A 186 -16.17 -28.31 0.33
CA GLU A 186 -15.75 -29.30 1.33
C GLU A 186 -16.51 -29.12 2.64
N ILE A 187 -16.95 -30.26 3.20
CA ILE A 187 -17.66 -30.32 4.47
C ILE A 187 -17.02 -31.43 5.30
N TYR A 188 -16.62 -31.11 6.53
CA TYR A 188 -15.99 -32.09 7.40
C TYR A 188 -16.17 -31.76 8.88
N LEU A 189 -16.13 -32.81 9.69
CA LEU A 189 -16.11 -32.76 11.14
C LEU A 189 -14.66 -32.80 11.60
N SER A 190 -14.22 -31.73 12.23
CA SER A 190 -12.91 -31.59 12.86
C SER A 190 -13.03 -31.78 14.36
N VAL A 191 -12.13 -32.60 14.93
CA VAL A 191 -12.00 -32.76 16.37
C VAL A 191 -10.55 -32.55 16.79
N SER A 192 -10.37 -31.95 17.95
CA SER A 192 -9.04 -31.70 18.52
C SER A 192 -9.01 -32.15 19.97
N TYR A 193 -7.89 -32.68 20.44
CA TYR A 193 -7.73 -33.13 21.84
C TYR A 193 -6.25 -33.25 22.23
N PRO A 194 -5.90 -33.07 23.52
CA PRO A 194 -4.56 -33.40 23.99
C PRO A 194 -4.24 -34.88 23.76
N LYS A 195 -3.11 -35.21 23.14
CA LYS A 195 -2.72 -36.60 22.79
C LYS A 195 -2.73 -37.57 23.98
N ILE A 196 -2.49 -37.07 25.18
CA ILE A 196 -2.64 -37.87 26.42
C ILE A 196 -4.06 -38.46 26.61
N ARG A 197 -5.07 -37.96 25.91
CA ARG A 197 -6.47 -38.45 25.92
C ARG A 197 -6.78 -39.44 24.81
N GLU A 198 -5.82 -39.85 23.97
CA GLU A 198 -6.05 -40.73 22.80
C GLU A 198 -6.89 -41.97 23.16
N GLY A 199 -6.57 -42.61 24.29
CA GLY A 199 -7.31 -43.78 24.78
C GLY A 199 -8.80 -43.53 25.07
N LEU A 200 -9.18 -42.30 25.45
CA LEU A 200 -10.56 -41.91 25.73
C LEU A 200 -11.35 -41.57 24.46
N VAL A 201 -10.65 -41.08 23.41
CA VAL A 201 -11.29 -40.64 22.17
C VAL A 201 -11.29 -41.69 21.07
N LYS A 202 -10.49 -42.77 21.18
CA LYS A 202 -10.30 -43.78 20.13
C LYS A 202 -11.61 -44.24 19.47
N ASN A 203 -12.60 -44.61 20.27
CA ASN A 203 -13.90 -45.08 19.79
C ASN A 203 -14.71 -44.02 19.02
N PHE A 204 -14.43 -42.75 19.21
CA PHE A 204 -15.06 -41.64 18.51
C PHE A 204 -14.40 -41.37 17.15
N ILE A 205 -13.11 -41.66 17.00
CA ILE A 205 -12.28 -41.20 15.87
C ILE A 205 -11.76 -42.32 14.96
N ASN A 206 -12.28 -43.54 15.07
CA ASN A 206 -11.78 -44.71 14.32
C ASN A 206 -11.72 -44.50 12.79
N ASP A 207 -12.62 -43.70 12.22
CA ASP A 207 -12.70 -43.42 10.78
C ASP A 207 -12.22 -41.99 10.42
N PHE A 208 -11.42 -41.36 11.29
CA PHE A 208 -10.92 -40.01 11.06
C PHE A 208 -9.48 -40.02 10.56
N ASN A 209 -9.17 -39.08 9.68
CA ASN A 209 -7.83 -38.86 9.15
C ASN A 209 -7.05 -37.87 10.02
N ASP A 210 -5.74 -38.05 10.12
CA ASP A 210 -4.82 -37.04 10.68
C ASP A 210 -4.73 -35.81 9.78
N ILE A 211 -4.67 -34.64 10.39
CA ILE A 211 -4.38 -33.39 9.70
C ILE A 211 -3.25 -32.62 10.38
N ASN A 212 -2.36 -32.06 9.57
CA ASN A 212 -1.24 -31.25 10.04
C ASN A 212 -1.55 -29.74 10.04
N LYS A 213 -2.65 -29.33 9.41
CA LYS A 213 -3.02 -27.92 9.28
C LYS A 213 -4.44 -27.71 9.79
N ILE A 214 -4.56 -26.85 10.80
CA ILE A 214 -5.84 -26.39 11.33
C ILE A 214 -6.37 -25.29 10.42
N GLU A 215 -7.68 -25.28 10.19
CA GLU A 215 -8.36 -24.14 9.58
C GLU A 215 -8.63 -23.05 10.61
N TYR A 216 -8.35 -21.80 10.21
CA TYR A 216 -8.51 -20.62 11.06
C TYR A 216 -9.56 -19.68 10.48
N ASP A 217 -10.36 -19.09 11.36
CA ASP A 217 -11.23 -17.97 11.03
C ASP A 217 -10.40 -16.70 10.71
N SER A 218 -10.72 -16.01 9.62
CA SER A 218 -10.13 -14.70 9.28
C SER A 218 -11.15 -13.80 8.57
N LEU A 219 -10.96 -12.49 8.66
CA LEU A 219 -11.78 -11.50 7.96
C LEU A 219 -11.38 -11.42 6.48
N ALA A 220 -11.95 -12.33 5.70
CA ALA A 220 -11.73 -12.42 4.26
C ALA A 220 -13.03 -12.37 3.43
N TYR A 221 -14.15 -11.93 4.04
CA TYR A 221 -15.49 -11.96 3.44
C TYR A 221 -16.28 -10.69 3.74
N LYS A 222 -17.20 -10.33 2.84
CA LYS A 222 -18.01 -9.09 2.95
C LYS A 222 -19.00 -9.14 4.11
N PHE A 223 -19.61 -10.31 4.32
CA PHE A 223 -20.58 -10.55 5.36
C PHE A 223 -20.08 -11.62 6.31
N TRP A 224 -20.26 -11.38 7.60
CA TRP A 224 -19.83 -12.27 8.66
C TRP A 224 -20.84 -12.26 9.80
N TYR A 225 -21.11 -13.44 10.33
CA TYR A 225 -22.14 -13.71 11.32
C TYR A 225 -21.55 -14.57 12.42
N PHE A 226 -21.64 -14.08 13.64
CA PHE A 226 -21.17 -14.79 14.82
C PHE A 226 -22.30 -14.91 15.81
N GLY A 227 -22.39 -16.04 16.48
CA GLY A 227 -23.40 -16.16 17.52
C GLY A 227 -23.44 -17.51 18.18
N TYR A 228 -24.49 -17.66 18.98
CA TYR A 228 -24.73 -18.85 19.74
C TYR A 228 -26.18 -19.31 19.61
N LEU A 229 -26.37 -20.62 19.60
CA LEU A 229 -27.68 -21.26 19.53
C LEU A 229 -27.74 -22.42 20.51
N ASP A 230 -28.94 -22.82 20.89
CA ASP A 230 -29.11 -24.09 21.60
C ASP A 230 -28.74 -25.24 20.67
N PHE A 231 -28.14 -26.31 21.21
CA PHE A 231 -27.71 -27.46 20.42
C PHE A 231 -28.85 -28.06 19.57
N ILE A 232 -30.06 -28.06 20.12
CA ILE A 232 -31.27 -28.57 19.45
C ILE A 232 -31.73 -27.73 18.25
N LYS A 233 -31.21 -26.51 18.09
CA LYS A 233 -31.58 -25.58 17.01
C LYS A 233 -30.60 -25.60 15.84
N PHE A 234 -29.67 -26.55 15.78
CA PHE A 234 -28.71 -26.65 14.68
C PHE A 234 -29.39 -26.70 13.30
N ASP A 235 -30.50 -27.44 13.20
CA ASP A 235 -31.26 -27.59 11.96
C ASP A 235 -31.74 -26.24 11.40
N GLU A 236 -31.94 -25.22 12.25
CA GLU A 236 -32.34 -23.88 11.84
C GLU A 236 -31.26 -23.17 10.98
N ILE A 237 -29.98 -23.54 11.14
CA ILE A 237 -28.85 -22.88 10.45
C ILE A 237 -28.20 -23.71 9.35
N ILE A 238 -28.60 -24.97 9.15
CA ILE A 238 -28.01 -25.86 8.12
C ILE A 238 -28.06 -25.22 6.73
N LYS A 239 -29.23 -24.71 6.33
CA LYS A 239 -29.39 -24.04 5.03
C LYS A 239 -28.43 -22.84 4.90
N LYS A 240 -28.19 -22.13 5.99
CA LYS A 240 -27.33 -20.94 6.06
C LYS A 240 -25.86 -21.27 5.94
N ILE A 241 -25.46 -22.42 6.48
CA ILE A 241 -24.12 -22.97 6.30
C ILE A 241 -23.88 -23.33 4.82
N TYR A 242 -24.84 -23.98 4.16
CA TYR A 242 -24.72 -24.27 2.72
C TYR A 242 -24.68 -23.00 1.85
N GLU A 243 -25.44 -21.96 2.20
CA GLU A 243 -25.42 -20.64 1.53
C GLU A 243 -24.10 -19.88 1.74
N SER A 244 -23.33 -20.21 2.79
CA SER A 244 -22.09 -19.53 3.13
C SER A 244 -20.94 -19.86 2.19
N LYS A 245 -19.88 -19.05 2.20
CA LYS A 245 -18.59 -19.39 1.58
C LYS A 245 -17.77 -20.27 2.51
N PHE A 246 -17.72 -19.86 3.77
CA PHE A 246 -16.96 -20.52 4.83
C PHE A 246 -17.73 -20.46 6.15
N SER A 247 -17.69 -21.53 6.94
CA SER A 247 -18.25 -21.51 8.28
C SER A 247 -17.54 -22.50 9.20
N ILE A 248 -17.44 -22.14 10.48
CA ILE A 248 -17.06 -23.05 11.56
C ILE A 248 -18.18 -23.08 12.60
N ILE A 249 -18.73 -24.26 12.85
CA ILE A 249 -19.77 -24.50 13.84
C ILE A 249 -19.19 -25.37 14.95
N ARG A 250 -19.08 -24.81 16.15
CA ARG A 250 -18.43 -25.42 17.31
C ARG A 250 -19.48 -25.91 18.29
N PHE A 251 -19.29 -27.12 18.80
CA PHE A 251 -20.28 -27.78 19.62
C PHE A 251 -19.84 -27.89 21.08
N ARG A 252 -20.80 -27.74 21.98
CA ARG A 252 -20.72 -28.06 23.41
C ARG A 252 -22.10 -28.56 23.84
N LYS A 253 -22.19 -29.55 24.74
CA LYS A 253 -23.42 -30.28 25.13
C LYS A 253 -24.77 -29.64 24.78
N ASN A 254 -25.07 -28.45 25.30
CA ASN A 254 -26.36 -27.79 25.12
C ASN A 254 -26.31 -26.53 24.22
N LYS A 255 -25.14 -26.18 23.69
CA LYS A 255 -24.91 -24.90 23.00
C LYS A 255 -24.01 -25.08 21.78
N ILE A 256 -24.27 -24.28 20.76
CA ILE A 256 -23.48 -24.18 19.55
C ILE A 256 -22.94 -22.76 19.46
N ALA A 257 -21.70 -22.62 19.03
CA ALA A 257 -21.09 -21.35 18.66
C ALA A 257 -20.80 -21.38 17.16
N TYR A 258 -21.31 -20.41 16.41
CA TYR A 258 -21.13 -20.37 14.96
C TYR A 258 -20.34 -19.15 14.52
N SER A 259 -19.53 -19.35 13.49
CA SER A 259 -18.85 -18.32 12.70
C SER A 259 -19.18 -18.61 11.24
N ILE A 260 -19.96 -17.75 10.58
CA ILE A 260 -20.43 -17.94 9.19
C ILE A 260 -19.99 -16.73 8.38
N TYR A 261 -19.41 -16.98 7.21
CA TYR A 261 -18.86 -15.97 6.32
C TYR A 261 -19.40 -16.11 4.90
N SER A 262 -19.71 -14.99 4.26
CA SER A 262 -20.32 -14.97 2.93
C SER A 262 -19.94 -13.73 2.13
N ASP A 263 -20.00 -13.87 0.79
CA ASP A 263 -19.88 -12.75 -0.14
C ASP A 263 -21.23 -12.06 -0.40
N LYS A 264 -22.33 -12.71 -0.01
CA LYS A 264 -23.71 -12.22 -0.15
C LYS A 264 -24.42 -12.21 1.21
N PRO A 265 -25.38 -11.30 1.46
CA PRO A 265 -26.14 -11.31 2.70
C PRO A 265 -26.89 -12.63 2.91
N ILE A 266 -26.89 -13.14 4.14
CA ILE A 266 -27.62 -14.33 4.58
C ILE A 266 -28.73 -13.89 5.54
N VAL A 267 -29.99 -14.10 5.13
CA VAL A 267 -31.20 -13.81 5.94
C VAL A 267 -31.45 -14.95 6.94
N GLY A 268 -32.08 -14.70 8.10
CA GLY A 268 -32.44 -15.74 9.06
C GLY A 268 -31.39 -15.99 10.17
N LEU A 269 -30.49 -15.03 10.40
CA LEU A 269 -29.48 -15.07 11.45
C LEU A 269 -29.68 -13.93 12.47
N GLU A 270 -30.92 -13.53 12.73
CA GLU A 270 -31.26 -12.32 13.52
C GLU A 270 -30.81 -12.39 14.98
N LYS A 271 -30.50 -13.59 15.51
CA LYS A 271 -29.97 -13.82 16.87
C LYS A 271 -28.43 -13.80 16.94
N SER A 272 -27.75 -13.30 15.90
CA SER A 272 -26.30 -13.13 15.93
C SER A 272 -25.87 -12.09 16.96
N LEU A 273 -24.58 -12.10 17.32
CA LEU A 273 -23.94 -11.07 18.13
C LEU A 273 -24.03 -9.72 17.42
N ASP A 274 -24.19 -8.64 18.20
CA ASP A 274 -24.54 -7.30 17.72
C ASP A 274 -23.62 -6.71 16.65
N TYR A 275 -22.35 -7.13 16.67
CA TYR A 275 -21.35 -6.68 15.71
C TYR A 275 -21.49 -7.36 14.34
N SER A 276 -22.24 -8.47 14.23
CA SER A 276 -22.49 -9.19 12.96
C SER A 276 -23.12 -8.32 11.87
N THR A 277 -22.79 -8.59 10.61
CA THR A 277 -23.29 -7.83 9.44
C THR A 277 -24.69 -8.32 9.04
N LEU A 278 -25.68 -8.02 9.88
CA LEU A 278 -27.07 -8.45 9.69
C LEU A 278 -27.80 -7.64 8.62
N GLU A 279 -27.40 -6.39 8.42
CA GLU A 279 -27.99 -5.50 7.43
C GLU A 279 -27.44 -5.84 6.04
N ASN A 280 -28.32 -5.78 5.02
CA ASN A 280 -28.00 -6.24 3.66
C ASN A 280 -27.09 -5.27 2.87
N GLU A 281 -26.71 -4.13 3.45
CA GLU A 281 -25.96 -3.07 2.77
C GLU A 281 -24.67 -2.76 3.54
N ASN A 282 -23.54 -2.82 2.82
CA ASN A 282 -22.26 -2.32 3.33
C ASN A 282 -22.21 -0.79 3.10
N LEU A 283 -21.99 -0.03 4.17
CA LEU A 283 -22.04 1.44 4.13
C LEU A 283 -20.77 2.08 3.54
N PHE A 284 -19.71 1.29 3.30
CA PHE A 284 -18.36 1.76 2.99
C PHE A 284 -17.84 1.20 1.66
N LYS A 285 -18.71 1.13 0.64
CA LYS A 285 -18.37 0.70 -0.73
C LYS A 285 -17.65 -0.67 -0.79
N GLY A 286 -18.04 -1.60 0.08
CA GLY A 286 -17.46 -2.94 0.17
C GLY A 286 -16.22 -3.07 1.06
N CYS A 287 -15.75 -1.97 1.67
CA CYS A 287 -14.72 -2.04 2.69
C CYS A 287 -15.26 -2.69 3.96
N ILE A 288 -14.53 -3.67 4.50
CA ILE A 288 -14.85 -4.36 5.76
C ILE A 288 -14.09 -3.78 6.96
N LEU A 289 -13.40 -2.66 6.77
CA LEU A 289 -12.70 -1.91 7.82
C LEU A 289 -11.61 -2.72 8.58
N CYS A 290 -10.99 -3.73 7.93
CA CYS A 290 -9.97 -4.58 8.57
C CYS A 290 -8.68 -3.84 8.97
N GLY A 291 -8.42 -2.67 8.37
CA GLY A 291 -7.24 -1.84 8.64
C GLY A 291 -5.92 -2.37 8.09
N ASN A 292 -5.90 -3.49 7.34
CA ASN A 292 -4.66 -4.05 6.77
C ASN A 292 -3.90 -3.03 5.89
N CYS A 293 -4.63 -2.17 5.18
CA CYS A 293 -4.06 -1.10 4.36
C CYS A 293 -3.27 -0.06 5.16
N ILE A 294 -3.53 0.12 6.46
CA ILE A 294 -2.80 1.10 7.30
C ILE A 294 -1.31 0.74 7.34
N THR A 295 -1.00 -0.53 7.57
CA THR A 295 0.38 -1.01 7.78
C THR A 295 1.29 -0.85 6.57
N VAL A 296 0.70 -0.83 5.37
CA VAL A 296 1.44 -0.71 4.10
C VAL A 296 1.29 0.66 3.45
N CYS A 297 0.44 1.55 3.98
CA CYS A 297 0.17 2.85 3.38
C CYS A 297 1.26 3.86 3.75
N PRO A 298 2.11 4.30 2.80
CA PRO A 298 3.16 5.25 3.12
C PRO A 298 2.60 6.63 3.50
N TYR A 299 1.48 7.04 2.88
CA TYR A 299 0.87 8.35 3.12
C TYR A 299 0.34 8.49 4.55
N GLY A 300 -0.33 7.46 5.07
CA GLY A 300 -0.75 7.44 6.48
C GLY A 300 0.41 7.44 7.46
N LYS A 301 1.46 6.63 7.18
CA LYS A 301 2.70 6.62 7.98
C LYS A 301 3.35 8.01 8.05
N GLN A 302 3.45 8.70 6.90
CA GLN A 302 4.09 10.01 6.80
C GLN A 302 3.32 11.10 7.55
N ASN A 303 1.99 11.10 7.52
CA ASN A 303 1.16 12.03 8.27
C ASN A 303 0.97 11.62 9.75
N ASN A 304 1.50 10.45 10.14
CA ASN A 304 1.26 9.83 11.44
C ASN A 304 -0.24 9.75 11.80
N ASP A 305 -1.07 9.50 10.79
CA ASP A 305 -2.52 9.51 10.94
C ASP A 305 -3.16 8.52 9.97
N ILE A 306 -3.89 7.56 10.54
CA ILE A 306 -4.60 6.49 9.84
C ILE A 306 -5.66 7.03 8.89
N PHE A 307 -6.12 8.26 9.09
CA PHE A 307 -7.14 8.87 8.23
C PHE A 307 -6.63 9.23 6.84
N TYR A 308 -5.31 9.38 6.68
CA TYR A 308 -4.66 9.51 5.37
C TYR A 308 -4.33 8.14 4.73
N THR A 309 -5.03 7.09 5.14
CA THR A 309 -4.94 5.75 4.53
C THR A 309 -6.25 5.42 3.80
N PRO A 310 -6.29 4.35 2.99
CA PRO A 310 -7.54 3.88 2.41
C PRO A 310 -8.62 3.56 3.45
N LEU A 311 -8.26 3.14 4.67
CA LEU A 311 -9.25 2.96 5.74
C LEU A 311 -9.98 4.27 6.02
N GLY A 312 -9.23 5.37 6.18
CA GLY A 312 -9.78 6.70 6.36
C GLY A 312 -10.65 7.12 5.16
N PHE A 313 -10.14 6.94 3.94
CA PHE A 313 -10.89 7.27 2.71
C PHE A 313 -12.27 6.60 2.67
N TYR A 314 -12.34 5.28 2.85
CA TYR A 314 -13.62 4.56 2.81
C TYR A 314 -14.51 4.94 3.99
N SER A 315 -13.95 5.12 5.19
CA SER A 315 -14.72 5.52 6.37
C SER A 315 -15.35 6.90 6.22
N PHE A 316 -14.63 7.87 5.64
CA PHE A 316 -15.14 9.23 5.43
C PHE A 316 -15.91 9.43 4.15
N SER A 317 -15.85 8.49 3.20
CA SER A 317 -16.71 8.49 2.02
C SER A 317 -18.18 8.46 2.40
N TYR A 318 -18.54 7.74 3.46
CA TYR A 318 -19.90 7.72 4.02
C TYR A 318 -20.35 9.10 4.51
N PHE A 319 -19.42 9.91 5.01
CA PHE A 319 -19.68 11.26 5.53
C PHE A 319 -19.48 12.37 4.49
N ASN A 320 -19.22 12.03 3.22
CA ASN A 320 -18.86 12.99 2.15
C ASN A 320 -17.65 13.88 2.49
N GLN A 321 -16.67 13.36 3.24
CA GLN A 321 -15.49 14.10 3.73
C GLN A 321 -14.17 13.50 3.22
N VAL A 322 -13.98 13.44 1.89
CA VAL A 322 -12.84 12.69 1.28
C VAL A 322 -11.72 13.54 0.68
N GLY A 323 -11.90 14.87 0.57
CA GLY A 323 -11.08 15.75 -0.28
C GLY A 323 -9.56 15.64 -0.08
N ASP A 324 -9.07 15.80 1.15
CA ASP A 324 -7.63 15.79 1.43
C ASP A 324 -7.03 14.38 1.59
N ILE A 325 -7.88 13.37 1.72
CA ILE A 325 -7.49 11.98 2.00
C ILE A 325 -7.17 11.25 0.68
N ALA A 326 -7.87 11.60 -0.40
CA ALA A 326 -7.71 10.97 -1.71
C ALA A 326 -6.37 11.32 -2.41
N ASN A 327 -5.68 12.36 -1.93
CA ASN A 327 -4.50 12.97 -2.53
C ASN A 327 -3.17 12.24 -2.21
N CYS A 328 -3.13 10.93 -2.46
CA CYS A 328 -1.94 10.09 -2.31
C CYS A 328 -1.30 9.73 -3.67
N HIS A 329 -0.20 8.95 -3.65
CA HIS A 329 0.49 8.51 -4.87
C HIS A 329 -0.27 7.51 -5.74
N LEU A 330 -1.38 6.94 -5.30
CA LEU A 330 -2.10 5.90 -6.04
C LEU A 330 -1.18 4.71 -6.42
N CYS A 331 -0.26 4.35 -5.52
CA CYS A 331 0.74 3.31 -5.79
C CYS A 331 0.10 1.92 -5.88
N GLY A 332 -0.92 1.61 -5.08
CA GLY A 332 -1.62 0.32 -5.10
C GLY A 332 -1.13 -0.71 -4.07
N LEU A 333 -0.16 -0.37 -3.22
CA LEU A 333 0.27 -1.24 -2.09
C LEU A 333 -0.91 -1.69 -1.21
N CYS A 334 -1.92 -0.84 -1.05
CA CYS A 334 -3.11 -1.14 -0.28
C CYS A 334 -4.05 -2.17 -0.92
N GLU A 335 -4.03 -2.31 -2.24
CA GLU A 335 -4.85 -3.29 -2.97
C GLU A 335 -4.30 -4.70 -2.76
N GLU A 336 -2.97 -4.84 -2.70
CA GLU A 336 -2.27 -6.12 -2.49
C GLU A 336 -2.61 -6.76 -1.13
N VAL A 337 -2.85 -5.94 -0.10
CA VAL A 337 -3.22 -6.41 1.25
C VAL A 337 -4.74 -6.37 1.52
N CYS A 338 -5.54 -5.91 0.56
CA CYS A 338 -6.98 -5.80 0.72
C CYS A 338 -7.63 -7.18 0.59
N PRO A 339 -8.20 -7.78 1.65
CA PRO A 339 -8.85 -9.08 1.54
C PRO A 339 -10.03 -9.07 0.57
N MET A 340 -10.67 -7.91 0.41
CA MET A 340 -11.82 -7.69 -0.49
C MET A 340 -11.43 -7.40 -1.93
N LYS A 341 -10.13 -7.31 -2.24
CA LYS A 341 -9.60 -6.99 -3.58
C LYS A 341 -10.28 -5.77 -4.21
N LEU A 342 -10.49 -4.73 -3.40
CA LEU A 342 -11.13 -3.49 -3.86
C LEU A 342 -10.20 -2.76 -4.83
N ASP A 343 -10.78 -2.10 -5.84
CA ASP A 343 -10.09 -1.19 -6.75
C ASP A 343 -9.92 0.19 -6.08
N ILE A 344 -9.04 0.23 -5.08
CA ILE A 344 -8.84 1.37 -4.19
C ILE A 344 -8.27 2.56 -4.98
N THR A 345 -7.29 2.31 -5.85
CA THR A 345 -6.59 3.36 -6.59
C THR A 345 -7.50 4.06 -7.60
N SER A 346 -8.42 3.35 -8.25
CA SER A 346 -9.40 4.00 -9.14
C SER A 346 -10.41 4.84 -8.37
N GLU A 347 -10.86 4.41 -7.19
CA GLU A 347 -11.76 5.21 -6.35
C GLU A 347 -11.07 6.46 -5.80
N LEU A 348 -9.83 6.35 -5.30
CA LEU A 348 -9.04 7.49 -4.83
C LEU A 348 -8.81 8.49 -5.97
N ARG A 349 -8.45 8.00 -7.16
CA ARG A 349 -8.24 8.83 -8.35
C ARG A 349 -9.43 9.71 -8.68
N LYS A 350 -10.66 9.15 -8.69
CA LYS A 350 -11.91 9.90 -8.93
C LYS A 350 -12.16 11.03 -7.93
N ASN A 351 -11.65 10.91 -6.71
CA ASN A 351 -11.88 11.85 -5.62
C ASN A 351 -10.67 12.78 -5.36
N SER A 352 -9.56 12.57 -6.08
CA SER A 352 -8.33 13.35 -5.89
C SER A 352 -8.43 14.76 -6.50
N SER A 353 -7.96 15.74 -5.75
CA SER A 353 -7.88 17.16 -6.13
C SER A 353 -6.42 17.58 -6.14
N LEU A 354 -5.68 17.05 -7.12
CA LEU A 354 -4.25 17.33 -7.30
C LEU A 354 -4.03 18.71 -7.91
N ARG A 355 -3.03 19.44 -7.41
CA ARG A 355 -2.53 20.69 -7.95
C ARG A 355 -2.02 20.48 -9.37
N GLU A 356 -2.32 21.45 -10.21
CA GLU A 356 -1.83 21.53 -11.57
C GLU A 356 -0.35 21.98 -11.60
N ILE A 357 0.49 21.21 -12.31
CA ILE A 357 1.89 21.55 -12.58
C ILE A 357 1.98 21.92 -14.06
N ASN A 358 2.17 23.21 -14.31
CA ASN A 358 2.22 23.73 -15.68
C ASN A 358 3.58 23.46 -16.32
N PRO A 359 3.60 23.13 -17.63
CA PRO A 359 4.84 22.94 -18.36
C PRO A 359 5.62 24.25 -18.50
N ASN A 360 6.93 24.21 -18.24
CA ASN A 360 7.85 25.28 -18.64
C ASN A 360 8.68 24.77 -19.81
N TYR A 361 8.30 25.17 -21.03
CA TYR A 361 8.90 24.75 -22.30
C TYR A 361 10.35 25.24 -22.46
N ILE A 362 11.28 24.67 -21.71
CA ILE A 362 12.68 25.13 -21.70
C ILE A 362 13.58 24.19 -22.52
N ILE A 363 13.09 23.00 -22.89
CA ILE A 363 13.87 21.99 -23.61
C ILE A 363 13.31 21.81 -25.02
N SER A 364 14.16 21.97 -26.03
CA SER A 364 13.81 21.66 -27.42
C SER A 364 13.50 20.17 -27.60
N VAL A 365 12.40 19.89 -28.31
CA VAL A 365 12.05 18.53 -28.72
C VAL A 365 13.01 18.09 -29.83
N ILE A 366 13.60 16.91 -29.68
CA ILE A 366 14.47 16.30 -30.68
C ILE A 366 13.69 15.18 -31.34
N LYS A 367 13.71 15.15 -32.67
CA LYS A 367 12.88 14.25 -33.49
C LYS A 367 12.81 12.83 -32.88
N PRO A 368 11.59 12.24 -32.77
CA PRO A 368 11.43 10.90 -32.22
C PRO A 368 12.33 9.89 -32.93
N LYS A 369 13.13 9.17 -32.14
CA LYS A 369 13.91 8.00 -32.57
C LYS A 369 13.19 6.73 -32.11
N SER A 370 13.73 5.55 -32.45
CA SER A 370 13.24 4.29 -31.90
C SER A 370 13.30 4.24 -30.37
N SER A 371 14.26 4.96 -29.79
CA SER A 371 14.47 5.07 -28.34
C SER A 371 14.42 6.54 -27.95
N VAL A 372 13.69 6.91 -26.89
CA VAL A 372 13.52 8.32 -26.48
C VAL A 372 13.67 8.50 -24.97
N LEU A 373 14.21 9.65 -24.56
CA LEU A 373 14.11 10.17 -23.21
C LEU A 373 12.86 11.05 -23.12
N VAL A 374 11.93 10.67 -22.23
CA VAL A 374 10.71 11.45 -21.99
C VAL A 374 10.95 12.43 -20.86
N ILE A 375 10.65 13.71 -21.14
CA ILE A 375 10.65 14.80 -20.17
C ILE A 375 9.21 15.26 -19.94
N THR A 376 8.87 15.51 -18.68
CA THR A 376 7.58 16.05 -18.26
C THR A 376 7.78 17.25 -17.34
N PRO A 377 6.72 17.97 -16.93
CA PRO A 377 6.86 19.06 -15.95
C PRO A 377 7.45 18.62 -14.60
N ILE A 378 7.51 17.32 -14.29
CA ILE A 378 8.24 16.82 -13.12
C ILE A 378 9.75 16.85 -13.34
N SER A 379 10.21 16.42 -14.51
CA SER A 379 11.64 16.23 -14.77
C SER A 379 12.32 17.41 -15.42
N GLU A 380 11.57 18.36 -16.00
CA GLU A 380 12.11 19.56 -16.67
C GLU A 380 13.10 20.35 -15.78
N GLY A 381 12.90 20.33 -14.45
CA GLY A 381 13.73 21.02 -13.49
C GLY A 381 15.07 20.33 -13.17
N PHE A 382 15.31 19.13 -13.69
CA PHE A 382 16.52 18.34 -13.42
C PHE A 382 17.51 18.34 -14.60
N TYR A 383 17.85 19.52 -15.12
CA TYR A 383 18.74 19.66 -16.30
C TYR A 383 20.02 18.86 -16.24
N ASP A 384 20.71 18.87 -15.10
CA ASP A 384 21.96 18.10 -14.95
C ASP A 384 21.71 16.59 -15.05
N LEU A 385 20.63 16.08 -14.44
CA LEU A 385 20.25 14.67 -14.58
C LEU A 385 19.80 14.33 -16.01
N ILE A 386 19.16 15.26 -16.74
CA ILE A 386 18.79 15.08 -18.16
C ILE A 386 20.06 14.90 -19.00
N ILE A 387 21.04 15.79 -18.84
CA ILE A 387 22.32 15.72 -19.57
C ILE A 387 23.05 14.41 -19.24
N LYS A 388 23.20 14.09 -17.95
CA LYS A 388 23.86 12.85 -17.49
C LYS A 388 23.14 11.60 -18.00
N SER A 389 21.81 11.63 -18.09
CA SER A 389 21.00 10.54 -18.65
C SER A 389 21.31 10.28 -20.11
N ILE A 390 21.40 11.34 -20.93
CA ILE A 390 21.69 11.22 -22.36
C ILE A 390 23.10 10.70 -22.56
N ILE A 391 24.08 11.25 -21.83
CA ILE A 391 25.47 10.78 -21.86
C ILE A 391 25.55 9.29 -21.51
N TYR A 392 24.89 8.88 -20.42
CA TYR A 392 24.83 7.47 -20.01
C TYR A 392 24.29 6.57 -21.12
N LEU A 393 23.12 6.90 -21.69
CA LEU A 393 22.46 6.08 -22.70
C LEU A 393 23.28 5.98 -23.99
N VAL A 394 23.89 7.08 -24.42
CA VAL A 394 24.72 7.08 -25.63
C VAL A 394 26.03 6.31 -25.42
N ARG A 395 26.65 6.40 -24.23
CA ARG A 395 27.81 5.54 -23.88
C ARG A 395 27.47 4.05 -23.90
N LYS A 396 26.19 3.68 -23.72
CA LYS A 396 25.66 2.32 -23.90
C LYS A 396 25.31 1.99 -25.36
N GLY A 397 25.66 2.85 -26.31
CA GLY A 397 25.42 2.68 -27.75
C GLY A 397 23.98 2.95 -28.19
N LYS A 398 23.15 3.60 -27.35
CA LYS A 398 21.76 3.91 -27.70
C LYS A 398 21.69 5.21 -28.51
N LYS A 399 20.96 5.19 -29.63
CA LYS A 399 20.54 6.41 -30.35
C LYS A 399 19.25 6.94 -29.74
N ILE A 400 19.35 7.99 -28.94
CA ILE A 400 18.24 8.52 -28.13
C ILE A 400 17.67 9.82 -28.72
N GLY A 401 16.36 9.90 -28.90
CA GLY A 401 15.64 11.17 -29.13
C GLY A 401 15.15 11.77 -27.81
N ILE A 402 14.58 12.98 -27.85
CA ILE A 402 14.04 13.65 -26.64
C ILE A 402 12.64 14.12 -26.94
N ILE A 403 11.68 13.63 -26.15
CA ILE A 403 10.28 14.04 -26.26
C ILE A 403 9.89 14.77 -24.98
N TYR A 404 9.40 15.99 -25.16
CA TYR A 404 8.75 16.73 -24.09
C TYR A 404 7.24 16.47 -24.15
N LEU A 405 6.66 16.03 -23.04
CA LEU A 405 5.22 15.84 -22.89
C LEU A 405 4.62 17.06 -22.17
N PRO A 406 4.02 18.03 -22.88
CA PRO A 406 3.53 19.28 -22.32
C PRO A 406 2.19 19.13 -21.57
N TYR A 407 1.94 17.96 -21.01
CA TYR A 407 0.71 17.68 -20.27
C TYR A 407 0.87 18.09 -18.82
N ASN A 408 -0.20 18.64 -18.25
CA ASN A 408 -0.25 18.81 -16.81
C ASN A 408 -0.09 17.47 -16.12
N PHE A 409 0.90 17.34 -15.24
CA PHE A 409 1.20 16.04 -14.64
C PHE A 409 0.03 15.50 -13.80
N SER A 410 -0.83 16.36 -13.25
CA SER A 410 -2.06 15.93 -12.55
C SER A 410 -2.96 15.08 -13.45
N LYS A 411 -3.06 15.42 -14.74
CA LYS A 411 -3.83 14.67 -15.75
C LYS A 411 -3.17 13.33 -16.10
N ILE A 412 -1.84 13.28 -16.08
CA ILE A 412 -1.07 12.02 -16.23
C ILE A 412 -1.38 11.08 -15.06
N VAL A 413 -1.28 11.58 -13.83
CA VAL A 413 -1.59 10.81 -12.61
C VAL A 413 -3.02 10.29 -12.63
N LYS A 414 -3.97 11.09 -13.14
CA LYS A 414 -5.38 10.74 -13.28
C LYS A 414 -5.70 9.88 -14.51
N ASN A 415 -4.74 9.55 -15.36
CA ASN A 415 -4.95 8.83 -16.63
C ASN A 415 -5.97 9.52 -17.56
N GLU A 416 -5.97 10.86 -17.61
CA GLU A 416 -6.90 11.66 -18.42
C GLU A 416 -6.29 12.10 -19.76
N ILE A 417 -5.11 11.56 -20.11
CA ILE A 417 -4.39 11.90 -21.33
C ILE A 417 -4.18 10.68 -22.22
N ASN A 418 -3.99 10.93 -23.51
CA ASN A 418 -3.54 9.95 -24.49
C ASN A 418 -2.17 10.38 -25.03
N LEU A 419 -1.21 9.46 -25.05
CA LEU A 419 0.19 9.70 -25.39
C LEU A 419 0.47 9.44 -26.87
N LYS A 420 -0.19 10.18 -27.75
CA LYS A 420 -0.05 9.99 -29.22
C LYS A 420 1.37 10.29 -29.71
N GLU A 421 2.07 11.20 -29.04
CA GLU A 421 3.44 11.60 -29.36
C GLU A 421 4.45 10.47 -29.19
N LEU A 422 4.07 9.42 -28.44
CA LEU A 422 4.90 8.24 -28.20
C LEU A 422 4.52 7.06 -29.12
N GLU A 423 3.56 7.24 -30.04
CA GLU A 423 3.23 6.20 -31.03
C GLU A 423 4.45 5.91 -31.93
N GLY A 424 4.77 4.62 -32.11
CA GLY A 424 5.90 4.17 -32.92
C GLY A 424 7.26 4.18 -32.21
N VAL A 425 7.35 4.70 -30.99
CA VAL A 425 8.54 4.59 -30.13
C VAL A 425 8.64 3.16 -29.58
N LYS A 426 9.84 2.56 -29.62
CA LYS A 426 10.09 1.18 -29.14
C LYS A 426 10.58 1.14 -27.69
N GLU A 427 11.48 2.05 -27.33
CA GLU A 427 12.05 2.15 -25.98
C GLU A 427 11.84 3.56 -25.41
N ILE A 428 11.33 3.64 -24.19
CA ILE A 428 11.16 4.90 -23.46
C ILE A 428 12.01 4.87 -22.21
N TYR A 429 12.80 5.92 -22.03
CA TYR A 429 13.60 6.14 -20.83
C TYR A 429 13.03 7.33 -20.07
N VAL A 430 12.98 7.22 -18.75
CA VAL A 430 12.51 8.26 -17.84
C VAL A 430 13.46 8.42 -16.67
N ILE A 431 13.49 9.61 -16.09
CA ILE A 431 14.42 9.96 -15.02
C ILE A 431 13.79 9.68 -13.66
N SER A 432 12.50 10.02 -13.51
CA SER A 432 11.80 9.92 -12.24
C SER A 432 10.98 8.63 -12.12
N PRO A 433 10.84 8.08 -10.89
CA PRO A 433 9.97 6.93 -10.62
C PRO A 433 8.48 7.28 -10.83
N GLU A 434 8.12 8.55 -10.68
CA GLU A 434 6.78 9.07 -10.95
C GLU A 434 6.41 8.92 -12.43
N GLU A 435 7.25 9.43 -13.33
CA GLU A 435 7.07 9.29 -14.77
C GLU A 435 7.01 7.82 -15.17
N TYR A 436 7.94 7.01 -14.64
CA TYR A 436 7.98 5.57 -14.89
C TYR A 436 6.64 4.91 -14.59
N PHE A 437 6.13 5.11 -13.38
CA PHE A 437 4.94 4.42 -12.92
C PHE A 437 3.67 4.85 -13.68
N TYR A 438 3.45 6.15 -13.88
CA TYR A 438 2.21 6.61 -14.53
C TYR A 438 2.24 6.45 -16.05
N LEU A 439 3.38 6.67 -16.71
CA LEU A 439 3.48 6.45 -18.15
C LEU A 439 3.34 4.95 -18.49
N LYS A 440 3.92 4.04 -17.68
CA LYS A 440 3.75 2.59 -17.85
C LYS A 440 2.28 2.18 -17.83
N LYS A 441 1.47 2.79 -16.93
CA LYS A 441 0.02 2.53 -16.86
C LYS A 441 -0.75 3.02 -18.08
N LEU A 442 -0.34 4.15 -18.68
CA LEU A 442 -0.97 4.70 -19.88
C LEU A 442 -0.61 3.91 -21.14
N LEU A 443 0.62 3.40 -21.22
CA LEU A 443 1.16 2.73 -22.39
C LEU A 443 0.91 1.22 -22.42
N ALA A 444 0.43 0.60 -21.33
CA ALA A 444 0.20 -0.85 -21.22
C ALA A 444 -0.70 -1.48 -22.31
N LYS A 445 -1.30 -0.68 -23.21
CA LYS A 445 -2.04 -1.14 -24.39
C LYS A 445 -1.18 -1.31 -25.65
N ASN A 446 0.04 -0.79 -25.68
CA ASN A 446 1.00 -0.86 -26.78
C ASN A 446 2.32 -1.45 -26.26
N ILE A 447 2.90 -2.46 -26.94
CA ILE A 447 4.15 -3.12 -26.52
C ILE A 447 5.33 -2.15 -26.71
N VAL A 448 5.58 -1.31 -25.72
CA VAL A 448 6.69 -0.36 -25.63
C VAL A 448 7.39 -0.61 -24.30
N ASP A 449 8.70 -0.82 -24.33
CA ASP A 449 9.47 -1.00 -23.10
C ASP A 449 9.77 0.36 -22.48
N ILE A 450 9.38 0.54 -21.21
CA ILE A 450 9.71 1.73 -20.43
C ILE A 450 10.72 1.38 -19.35
N TYR A 451 11.74 2.22 -19.19
CA TYR A 451 12.86 2.04 -18.27
C TYR A 451 13.07 3.28 -17.41
N ASN A 452 13.22 3.09 -16.09
CA ASN A 452 13.72 4.13 -15.22
C ASN A 452 15.26 4.10 -15.23
N ILE A 453 15.90 5.24 -15.52
CA ILE A 453 17.35 5.30 -15.67
C ILE A 453 18.08 5.05 -14.34
N GLN A 454 17.51 5.49 -13.22
CA GLN A 454 18.12 5.32 -11.91
C GLN A 454 18.20 3.83 -11.53
N THR A 455 17.17 3.04 -11.86
CA THR A 455 17.20 1.58 -11.61
C THR A 455 18.23 0.87 -12.48
N LEU A 456 18.33 1.23 -13.77
CA LEU A 456 19.34 0.66 -14.67
C LEU A 456 20.76 0.87 -14.14
N ILE A 457 21.06 2.09 -13.68
CA ILE A 457 22.39 2.43 -13.17
C ILE A 457 22.66 1.77 -11.82
N LEU A 458 21.65 1.67 -10.95
CA LEU A 458 21.80 0.99 -9.67
C LEU A 458 22.30 -0.44 -9.84
N GLU A 459 21.78 -1.17 -10.84
CA GLU A 459 22.20 -2.54 -11.15
C GLU A 459 23.69 -2.62 -11.57
N GLU A 460 24.22 -1.56 -12.18
CA GLU A 460 25.63 -1.51 -12.62
C GLU A 460 26.59 -1.12 -11.50
N LEU A 461 26.13 -0.31 -10.53
CA LEU A 461 26.98 0.27 -9.48
C LEU A 461 27.26 -0.67 -8.31
N ASN A 462 26.67 -1.88 -8.25
CA ASN A 462 26.84 -2.84 -7.16
C ASN A 462 26.63 -2.24 -5.74
N ILE A 463 25.74 -1.26 -5.61
CA ILE A 463 25.43 -0.59 -4.35
C ILE A 463 24.60 -1.54 -3.46
N ASN A 464 24.90 -1.54 -2.15
CA ASN A 464 24.05 -2.25 -1.18
C ASN A 464 22.65 -1.63 -1.13
N ILE A 465 21.62 -2.44 -1.42
CA ILE A 465 20.23 -2.01 -1.45
C ILE A 465 19.75 -1.41 -0.12
N ASP A 466 20.35 -1.79 1.02
CA ASP A 466 20.01 -1.22 2.33
C ASP A 466 20.36 0.27 2.45
N ASP A 467 21.34 0.75 1.68
CA ASP A 467 21.73 2.16 1.62
C ASP A 467 20.85 2.97 0.65
N VAL A 468 19.93 2.33 -0.08
CA VAL A 468 19.15 2.93 -1.17
C VAL A 468 17.70 3.16 -0.75
N HIS A 469 17.24 4.40 -0.87
CA HIS A 469 15.82 4.73 -0.79
C HIS A 469 15.11 4.32 -2.10
N VAL A 470 14.27 3.29 -2.00
CA VAL A 470 13.40 2.80 -3.08
C VAL A 470 11.98 3.35 -2.89
N PRO A 471 11.50 4.24 -3.79
CA PRO A 471 10.17 4.84 -3.72
C PRO A 471 9.07 3.81 -3.98
N CYS A 472 7.88 3.99 -3.38
CA CYS A 472 6.77 3.04 -3.53
C CYS A 472 6.26 2.81 -4.97
N LEU A 473 6.61 3.73 -5.86
CA LEU A 473 6.30 3.67 -7.29
C LEU A 473 7.20 2.70 -8.07
N LEU A 474 8.34 2.28 -7.50
CA LEU A 474 9.28 1.30 -8.09
C LEU A 474 9.24 -0.08 -7.40
N ARG A 475 8.20 -0.35 -6.60
CA ARG A 475 8.15 -1.57 -5.78
C ARG A 475 8.22 -2.89 -6.56
N SER A 476 7.73 -2.88 -7.80
CA SER A 476 7.69 -4.09 -8.64
C SER A 476 9.02 -4.35 -9.34
N ASP A 477 9.87 -3.33 -9.42
CA ASP A 477 11.09 -3.32 -10.23
C ASP A 477 12.34 -3.55 -9.37
N VAL A 478 12.26 -3.32 -8.05
CA VAL A 478 13.36 -3.51 -7.11
C VAL A 478 12.94 -4.43 -5.97
N LYS A 479 13.62 -5.58 -5.84
CA LYS A 479 13.35 -6.57 -4.77
C LYS A 479 13.83 -6.05 -3.41
N THR A 480 12.96 -5.37 -2.67
CA THR A 480 13.23 -4.93 -1.30
C THR A 480 11.96 -4.96 -0.44
N ASN A 481 12.13 -5.26 0.85
CA ASN A 481 11.05 -5.17 1.84
C ASN A 481 10.96 -3.77 2.48
N LYS A 482 11.89 -2.86 2.14
CA LYS A 482 12.02 -1.50 2.72
C LYS A 482 11.51 -0.44 1.76
N ILE A 483 10.25 -0.57 1.35
CA ILE A 483 9.60 0.43 0.51
C ILE A 483 9.20 1.63 1.38
N VAL A 484 9.75 2.79 1.07
CA VAL A 484 9.40 4.06 1.72
C VAL A 484 8.95 5.01 0.62
N CYS A 485 7.99 5.88 0.91
CA CYS A 485 7.59 6.86 -0.08
C CYS A 485 8.28 8.21 0.16
N SER A 486 8.49 8.92 -0.95
CA SER A 486 8.91 10.31 -0.93
C SER A 486 7.74 11.24 -0.71
N ASN A 487 7.88 12.21 0.18
CA ASN A 487 6.94 13.31 0.29
C ASN A 487 7.12 14.33 -0.83
N ALA A 488 8.30 14.45 -1.44
CA ALA A 488 8.62 15.45 -2.44
C ALA A 488 7.55 15.52 -3.54
N PHE A 489 7.13 14.37 -4.05
CA PHE A 489 6.13 14.30 -5.09
C PHE A 489 4.70 14.61 -4.58
N LEU A 490 4.33 14.20 -3.35
CA LEU A 490 3.04 14.59 -2.77
C LEU A 490 2.99 16.08 -2.47
N ASN A 491 4.06 16.63 -1.93
CA ASN A 491 4.23 18.05 -1.63
C ASN A 491 4.03 18.87 -2.91
N LEU A 492 4.68 18.45 -4.00
CA LEU A 492 4.50 19.03 -5.32
C LEU A 492 3.05 18.95 -5.82
N LEU A 493 2.43 17.76 -5.78
CA LEU A 493 1.05 17.54 -6.23
C LEU A 493 -0.01 18.18 -5.33
N ASN A 494 0.27 18.41 -4.06
CA ASN A 494 -0.71 18.92 -3.10
C ASN A 494 -0.47 20.39 -2.73
N GLY A 495 0.62 20.99 -3.22
CA GLY A 495 1.01 22.36 -2.84
C GLY A 495 1.29 22.49 -1.34
N LYS A 496 1.86 21.46 -0.72
CA LYS A 496 2.19 21.42 0.72
C LYS A 496 3.70 21.41 0.90
N ASP A 497 4.17 22.04 1.98
CA ASP A 497 5.59 22.05 2.37
C ASP A 497 5.84 21.18 3.63
N ASN A 498 5.08 20.10 3.79
CA ASN A 498 5.23 19.20 4.94
C ASN A 498 6.36 18.20 4.68
N ILE A 499 7.59 18.63 4.99
CA ILE A 499 8.78 17.79 4.85
C ILE A 499 8.94 16.92 6.09
N ASN A 500 8.41 15.69 6.06
CA ASN A 500 8.82 14.69 7.04
C ASN A 500 10.18 14.10 6.62
N LYS A 501 11.25 14.43 7.35
CA LYS A 501 12.68 14.15 7.04
C LYS A 501 13.14 12.74 7.44
N GLU A 502 12.31 11.71 7.27
CA GLU A 502 12.62 10.38 7.79
C GLU A 502 13.53 9.52 6.91
N ILE A 503 13.81 9.94 5.66
CA ILE A 503 14.66 9.19 4.74
C ILE A 503 16.12 9.42 5.12
N LYS A 504 16.77 8.39 5.70
CA LYS A 504 18.17 8.41 6.15
C LYS A 504 19.13 7.66 5.22
N ASN A 505 18.64 7.21 4.06
CA ASN A 505 19.42 6.48 3.07
C ASN A 505 20.50 7.37 2.45
N LYS A 506 21.60 6.77 2.00
CA LYS A 506 22.73 7.50 1.37
C LYS A 506 22.46 7.85 -0.08
N ILE A 507 21.62 7.05 -0.74
CA ILE A 507 21.31 7.15 -2.18
C ILE A 507 19.80 7.05 -2.35
N THR A 508 19.23 7.72 -3.35
CA THR A 508 17.81 7.60 -3.68
C THR A 508 17.55 7.39 -5.16
N LEU A 509 16.58 6.51 -5.46
CA LEU A 509 16.07 6.32 -6.82
C LEU A 509 15.02 7.38 -7.24
N CYS A 510 14.72 8.34 -6.37
CA CYS A 510 13.74 9.40 -6.63
C CYS A 510 14.44 10.76 -6.71
N PRO A 511 14.65 11.33 -7.91
CA PRO A 511 15.27 12.64 -8.09
C PRO A 511 14.61 13.79 -7.31
N LEU A 512 13.27 13.78 -7.19
CA LEU A 512 12.54 14.77 -6.38
C LEU A 512 12.97 14.71 -4.90
N THR A 513 13.09 13.50 -4.36
CA THR A 513 13.61 13.29 -3.00
C THR A 513 15.06 13.74 -2.89
N GLY A 514 15.88 13.39 -3.88
CA GLY A 514 17.30 13.72 -3.89
C GLY A 514 17.52 15.23 -3.83
N LYS A 515 16.75 15.98 -4.61
CA LYS A 515 16.75 17.45 -4.59
C LYS A 515 16.22 18.03 -3.27
N GLU A 516 15.13 17.51 -2.73
CA GLU A 516 14.52 18.03 -1.49
C GLU A 516 15.40 17.76 -0.26
N LEU A 517 16.06 16.59 -0.18
CA LEU A 517 16.82 16.16 0.99
C LEU A 517 18.35 16.24 0.82
N GLY A 518 18.85 16.61 -0.36
CA GLY A 518 20.28 16.62 -0.66
C GLY A 518 20.92 15.23 -0.72
N ILE A 519 20.15 14.21 -1.12
CA ILE A 519 20.61 12.82 -1.23
C ILE A 519 20.96 12.54 -2.70
N PRO A 520 22.16 12.03 -3.03
CA PRO A 520 22.53 11.74 -4.41
C PRO A 520 21.68 10.61 -5.01
N THR A 521 21.45 10.69 -6.32
CA THR A 521 20.88 9.61 -7.13
C THR A 521 21.99 8.73 -7.74
N PRO A 522 21.71 7.51 -8.21
CA PRO A 522 22.68 6.71 -8.96
C PRO A 522 23.36 7.47 -10.11
N LEU A 523 22.63 8.32 -10.84
CA LEU A 523 23.19 9.18 -11.89
C LEU A 523 24.26 10.14 -11.35
N ASP A 524 24.12 10.64 -10.12
CA ASP A 524 25.09 11.56 -9.51
C ASP A 524 26.39 10.87 -9.14
N ILE A 525 26.35 9.55 -8.93
CA ILE A 525 27.51 8.74 -8.53
C ILE A 525 28.42 8.42 -9.73
N LEU A 526 27.86 8.32 -10.95
CA LEU A 526 28.62 7.94 -12.15
C LEU A 526 29.70 8.95 -12.58
N ASN A 527 29.87 10.08 -11.88
CA ASN A 527 30.93 11.09 -12.11
C ASN A 527 31.08 11.51 -13.59
N TYR A 528 29.96 11.69 -14.30
CA TYR A 528 29.98 12.38 -15.59
C TYR A 528 30.19 13.87 -15.33
N ASN A 529 31.36 14.38 -15.73
CA ASN A 529 31.69 15.81 -15.63
C ASN A 529 30.77 16.63 -16.53
N SER A 530 29.79 17.31 -15.94
CA SER A 530 29.06 18.41 -16.57
C SER A 530 29.77 19.73 -16.20
N ASP A 531 30.99 19.97 -16.70
CA ASP A 531 31.64 21.26 -16.48
C ASP A 531 30.89 22.34 -17.26
N HIS A 532 29.99 23.07 -16.60
CA HIS A 532 29.22 24.16 -17.22
C HIS A 532 30.11 25.25 -17.83
N ASN A 533 31.39 25.35 -17.42
CA ASN A 533 32.32 26.28 -18.06
C ASN A 533 32.72 25.85 -19.47
N ILE A 534 32.60 24.56 -19.81
CA ILE A 534 32.95 24.09 -21.16
C ILE A 534 32.04 24.70 -22.22
N ALA A 535 30.76 24.89 -21.89
CA ALA A 535 29.79 25.50 -22.79
C ALA A 535 30.15 26.97 -23.09
N ASN A 536 30.57 27.72 -22.06
CA ASN A 536 31.08 29.08 -22.24
C ASN A 536 32.36 29.11 -23.07
N LYS A 537 33.31 28.19 -22.81
CA LYS A 537 34.56 28.10 -23.60
C LYS A 537 34.30 27.80 -25.08
N ILE A 538 33.36 26.89 -25.38
CA ILE A 538 32.98 26.58 -26.77
C ILE A 538 32.34 27.82 -27.42
N LEU A 539 31.45 28.51 -26.71
CA LEU A 539 30.83 29.73 -27.21
C LEU A 539 31.86 30.83 -27.48
N ASP A 540 32.80 31.04 -26.56
CA ASP A 540 33.85 32.05 -26.71
C ASP A 540 34.75 31.73 -27.91
N ARG A 541 35.06 30.44 -28.14
CA ARG A 541 35.75 30.00 -29.36
C ARG A 541 34.95 30.28 -30.63
N ILE A 542 33.65 30.01 -30.64
CA ILE A 542 32.78 30.33 -31.79
C ILE A 542 32.79 31.84 -32.05
N LYS A 543 32.61 32.66 -31.01
CA LYS A 543 32.64 34.13 -31.13
C LYS A 543 33.99 34.64 -31.62
N GLN A 544 35.08 34.08 -31.11
CA GLN A 544 36.43 34.42 -31.54
C GLN A 544 36.63 34.04 -33.01
N SER A 545 36.24 32.84 -33.43
CA SER A 545 36.33 32.43 -34.83
C SER A 545 35.47 33.28 -35.76
N ILE A 546 34.29 33.76 -35.31
CA ILE A 546 33.48 34.72 -36.07
C ILE A 546 34.23 36.05 -36.21
N ASN A 547 34.83 36.56 -35.12
CA ASN A 547 35.61 37.80 -35.15
C ASN A 547 36.86 37.69 -36.05
N ASP A 548 37.53 36.54 -36.06
CA ASP A 548 38.75 36.29 -36.85
C ASP A 548 38.50 36.33 -38.38
N VAL A 549 37.24 36.14 -38.82
CA VAL A 549 36.80 36.34 -40.22
C VAL A 549 35.93 37.59 -40.39
N GLY A 550 36.07 38.58 -39.50
CA GLY A 550 35.32 39.84 -39.52
C GLY A 550 35.32 40.56 -40.88
N ASP A 551 36.48 40.63 -41.54
CA ASP A 551 36.62 41.28 -42.86
C ASP A 551 35.80 40.54 -43.95
N VAL A 552 35.73 39.21 -43.87
CA VAL A 552 34.94 38.36 -44.79
C VAL A 552 33.44 38.50 -44.50
N LEU A 553 33.06 38.74 -43.24
CA LEU A 553 31.67 38.97 -42.84
C LEU A 553 31.14 40.32 -43.34
N GLU A 554 31.98 41.36 -43.40
CA GLU A 554 31.62 42.64 -44.03
C GLU A 554 31.34 42.48 -45.52
N ASP A 555 32.16 41.71 -46.24
CA ASP A 555 31.96 41.39 -47.66
C ASP A 555 30.71 40.53 -47.90
N ILE A 556 30.39 39.60 -46.99
CA ILE A 556 29.20 38.74 -47.11
C ILE A 556 27.91 39.49 -46.78
N ASN A 557 27.97 40.53 -45.94
CA ASN A 557 26.81 41.37 -45.66
C ASN A 557 26.26 42.09 -46.90
N TRP A 558 27.06 42.28 -47.96
CA TRP A 558 26.58 42.75 -49.26
C TRP A 558 25.53 41.83 -49.90
N TYR A 559 25.56 40.53 -49.58
CA TYR A 559 24.62 39.52 -50.10
C TYR A 559 23.39 39.35 -49.21
N SER A 560 23.31 40.05 -48.08
CA SER A 560 22.16 40.03 -47.17
C SER A 560 20.89 40.50 -47.89
N GLY A 561 19.87 39.64 -47.96
CA GLY A 561 18.61 39.91 -48.68
C GLY A 561 18.63 39.58 -50.18
N ILE A 562 19.77 39.15 -50.73
CA ILE A 562 19.90 38.61 -52.10
C ILE A 562 19.95 37.08 -52.04
N ASP A 563 20.83 36.51 -51.23
CA ASP A 563 20.90 35.08 -50.95
C ASP A 563 21.39 34.79 -49.53
N ASN A 564 20.44 34.55 -48.63
CA ASN A 564 20.72 34.27 -47.22
C ASN A 564 21.44 32.92 -47.01
N MET A 565 21.46 32.00 -48.00
CA MET A 565 22.19 30.74 -47.86
C MET A 565 23.70 30.94 -47.74
N ILE A 566 24.27 31.98 -48.36
CA ILE A 566 25.71 32.26 -48.29
C ILE A 566 26.10 32.59 -46.84
N TYR A 567 25.28 33.41 -46.18
CA TYR A 567 25.43 33.75 -44.77
C TYR A 567 25.33 32.50 -43.87
N GLU A 568 24.26 31.72 -44.03
CA GLU A 568 24.05 30.50 -43.23
C GLU A 568 25.17 29.46 -43.41
N ASN A 569 25.70 29.29 -44.64
CA ASN A 569 26.77 28.34 -44.93
C ASN A 569 28.10 28.73 -44.29
N LEU A 570 28.44 30.02 -44.26
CA LEU A 570 29.67 30.49 -43.60
C LEU A 570 29.58 30.24 -42.10
N TYR A 571 28.50 30.69 -41.45
CA TYR A 571 28.32 30.49 -40.01
C TYR A 571 28.26 29.00 -39.64
N SER A 572 27.59 28.18 -40.44
CA SER A 572 27.57 26.72 -40.26
C SER A 572 28.98 26.11 -40.38
N SER A 573 29.81 26.60 -41.30
CA SER A 573 31.19 26.15 -41.47
C SER A 573 32.09 26.54 -40.29
N ILE A 574 31.95 27.77 -39.79
CA ILE A 574 32.67 28.26 -38.61
C ILE A 574 32.27 27.43 -37.39
N VAL A 575 30.96 27.29 -37.12
CA VAL A 575 30.45 26.48 -36.02
C VAL A 575 30.98 25.05 -36.14
N ASN A 576 30.85 24.40 -37.29
CA ASN A 576 31.35 23.03 -37.53
C ASN A 576 32.85 22.88 -37.28
N SER A 577 33.65 23.88 -37.65
CA SER A 577 35.09 23.85 -37.41
C SER A 577 35.45 23.83 -35.92
N VAL A 578 34.61 24.46 -35.08
CA VAL A 578 34.81 24.51 -33.63
C VAL A 578 34.28 23.25 -32.96
N ILE A 579 33.10 22.77 -33.35
CA ILE A 579 32.40 21.68 -32.65
C ILE A 579 32.86 20.27 -33.07
N LYS A 580 33.45 20.09 -34.26
CA LYS A 580 33.85 18.76 -34.76
C LYS A 580 34.89 18.05 -33.89
N ASP A 581 35.73 18.82 -33.19
CA ASP A 581 36.85 18.31 -32.39
C ASP A 581 36.49 18.21 -30.89
N GLU A 582 35.27 18.60 -30.51
CA GLU A 582 34.78 18.50 -29.14
C GLU A 582 34.34 17.08 -28.79
N SER A 583 34.49 16.73 -27.51
CA SER A 583 33.94 15.47 -27.02
C SER A 583 32.42 15.46 -27.08
N PHE A 584 31.85 14.27 -27.28
CA PHE A 584 30.41 14.09 -27.33
C PHE A 584 29.69 14.63 -26.09
N GLU A 585 30.26 14.43 -24.91
CA GLU A 585 29.74 14.95 -23.64
C GLU A 585 29.71 16.48 -23.63
N ASN A 586 30.79 17.13 -24.07
CA ASN A 586 30.84 18.59 -24.17
C ASN A 586 29.78 19.13 -25.12
N LEU A 587 29.55 18.45 -26.25
CA LEU A 587 28.54 18.84 -27.23
C LEU A 587 27.12 18.71 -26.68
N ILE A 588 26.79 17.66 -25.93
CA ILE A 588 25.50 17.55 -25.23
C ILE A 588 25.36 18.69 -24.23
N THR A 589 26.36 18.92 -23.38
CA THR A 589 26.32 19.99 -22.39
C THR A 589 26.13 21.36 -23.06
N PHE A 590 26.84 21.61 -24.16
CA PHE A 590 26.72 22.84 -24.93
C PHE A 590 25.36 22.99 -25.59
N TYR A 591 24.78 21.91 -26.16
CA TYR A 591 23.44 21.92 -26.75
C TYR A 591 22.37 22.44 -25.77
N PHE A 592 22.33 21.88 -24.56
CA PHE A 592 21.36 22.30 -23.54
C PHE A 592 21.64 23.69 -22.97
N PHE A 593 22.91 24.08 -22.89
CA PHE A 593 23.30 25.38 -22.38
C PHE A 593 23.01 26.50 -23.38
N ALA A 594 23.31 26.30 -24.67
CA ALA A 594 23.07 27.25 -25.75
C ALA A 594 21.60 27.69 -25.84
N GLN A 595 20.67 26.80 -25.51
CA GLN A 595 19.23 27.11 -25.49
C GLN A 595 18.83 28.14 -24.43
N LYS A 596 19.56 28.20 -23.32
CA LYS A 596 19.27 29.09 -22.17
C LYS A 596 19.99 30.43 -22.22
N LEU A 597 20.83 30.65 -23.22
CA LEU A 597 21.57 31.89 -23.35
C LEU A 597 20.70 32.96 -24.01
N ASP A 598 20.43 34.02 -23.26
CA ASP A 598 19.67 35.20 -23.72
C ASP A 598 20.54 36.16 -24.56
N ASN A 599 21.87 36.04 -24.45
CA ASN A 599 22.85 36.97 -25.04
C ASN A 599 23.47 36.45 -26.35
N ILE A 600 22.80 35.56 -27.08
CA ILE A 600 23.24 35.05 -28.39
C ILE A 600 22.20 35.45 -29.44
N ASP A 601 22.67 35.91 -30.59
CA ASP A 601 21.82 36.13 -31.76
C ASP A 601 20.99 34.88 -32.11
N GLU A 602 19.68 35.04 -32.33
CA GLU A 602 18.75 33.92 -32.53
C GLU A 602 19.07 33.10 -33.80
N ASN A 603 19.63 33.71 -34.86
CA ASN A 603 20.05 32.97 -36.04
C ASN A 603 21.30 32.15 -35.76
N LEU A 604 22.30 32.71 -35.09
CA LEU A 604 23.49 31.96 -34.64
C LEU A 604 23.10 30.79 -33.72
N LYS A 605 22.16 31.02 -32.79
CA LYS A 605 21.64 29.99 -31.89
C LYS A 605 21.00 28.84 -32.67
N LYS A 606 20.17 29.13 -33.68
CA LYS A 606 19.59 28.11 -34.58
C LYS A 606 20.65 27.32 -35.33
N ILE A 607 21.68 27.97 -35.85
CA ILE A 607 22.79 27.31 -36.56
C ILE A 607 23.56 26.39 -35.61
N ILE A 608 23.92 26.87 -34.42
CA ILE A 608 24.60 26.06 -33.38
C ILE A 608 23.79 24.80 -33.05
N VAL A 609 22.49 24.97 -32.76
CA VAL A 609 21.59 23.85 -32.44
C VAL A 609 21.51 22.86 -33.60
N SER A 610 21.33 23.33 -34.83
CA SER A 610 21.24 22.50 -36.04
C SER A 610 22.51 21.68 -36.29
N GLU A 611 23.70 22.29 -36.21
CA GLU A 611 24.96 21.57 -36.45
C GLU A 611 25.27 20.56 -35.35
N ILE A 612 24.99 20.89 -34.08
CA ILE A 612 25.15 19.92 -32.99
C ILE A 612 24.17 18.75 -33.15
N GLU A 613 22.93 19.00 -33.61
CA GLU A 613 21.96 17.93 -33.83
C GLU A 613 22.41 16.94 -34.90
N LYS A 614 23.08 17.41 -35.96
CA LYS A 614 23.66 16.55 -36.99
C LYS A 614 24.76 15.64 -36.44
N ILE A 615 25.52 16.06 -35.44
CA ILE A 615 26.61 15.26 -34.86
C ILE A 615 26.06 14.26 -33.84
N ILE A 616 25.17 14.70 -32.96
CA ILE A 616 24.72 13.91 -31.81
C ILE A 616 23.60 12.94 -32.18
N PHE A 617 22.68 13.36 -33.05
CA PHE A 617 21.40 12.66 -33.26
C PHE A 617 21.22 12.10 -34.67
N SER A 618 22.25 12.09 -35.53
CA SER A 618 22.24 11.34 -36.81
C SER A 618 22.50 9.84 -36.61
#